data_AF-A0AA37HLD4-F1
#
_entry.id   AF-A0AA37HLD4-F1
#
_cell.length_a   1.000
_cell.length_b   1.000
_cell.length_c   1.000
_cell.angle_alpha   90.00
_cell.angle_beta   90.00
_cell.angle_gamma   90.00
#
_symmetry.space_group_name_H-M   'P 1'
#
loop_
_entity.id
_entity.type
_entity.pdbx_description
1 polymer ?
#
loop_
_entity_poly.entity_id
_entity_poly.type
_entity_poly.pdbx_seq_one_letter_code
_entity_poly.pdbx_strand_id
1 'polypeptide(L)' 'MHGLVVDEGASEAERIAAAYACAAGGDTWAALVRAVSDALADLAEAERRSLRRDRLISRGYVRARPIDRGDA' A
#
# COMPACT_ATOMS: atom_id res chain seq x y z
N MET A 1 17.99 20.59 -23.48
CA MET A 1 16.76 19.81 -23.30
C MET A 1 17.08 18.33 -23.49
N HIS A 2 17.64 17.66 -22.48
CA HIS A 2 17.87 16.22 -22.55
C HIS A 2 16.62 15.54 -22.01
N GLY A 3 15.89 14.92 -22.94
CA GLY A 3 14.78 14.05 -22.62
C GLY A 3 15.26 12.94 -21.71
N LEU A 4 14.49 12.69 -20.67
CA LEU A 4 14.62 11.55 -19.78
C LEU A 4 14.57 10.30 -20.65
N VAL A 5 15.73 9.79 -21.04
CA VAL A 5 15.88 8.41 -21.47
C VAL A 5 15.59 7.62 -20.19
N VAL A 6 14.33 7.24 -20.04
CA VAL A 6 13.94 6.22 -19.09
C VAL A 6 14.67 4.98 -19.59
N ASP A 7 15.82 4.72 -18.97
CA ASP A 7 16.66 3.57 -19.26
C ASP A 7 15.76 2.32 -19.22
N GLU A 8 15.72 1.54 -20.31
CA GLU A 8 14.88 0.34 -20.43
C GLU A 8 15.27 -0.77 -19.42
N GLY A 9 16.29 -0.55 -18.58
CA GLY A 9 16.67 -1.35 -17.42
C GLY A 9 16.34 -0.73 -16.06
N ALA A 10 15.77 0.48 -15.99
CA ALA A 10 15.41 1.12 -14.73
C ALA A 10 14.28 0.34 -14.04
N SER A 11 14.54 -0.06 -12.80
CA SER A 11 13.57 -0.72 -11.94
C SER A 11 12.31 0.13 -11.75
N GLU A 12 11.18 -0.53 -11.47
CA GLU A 12 9.91 0.12 -11.10
C GLU A 12 10.13 1.22 -10.04
N ALA A 13 10.98 0.93 -9.04
CA ALA A 13 11.33 1.84 -7.97
C ALA A 13 12.05 3.10 -8.47
N GLU A 14 12.97 2.97 -9.43
CA GLU A 14 13.67 4.12 -10.02
C GLU A 14 12.74 5.01 -10.83
N ARG A 15 11.76 4.43 -11.54
CA ARG A 15 10.72 5.21 -12.25
C ARG A 15 9.84 6.00 -11.28
N ILE A 16 9.45 5.37 -10.17
CA ILE A 16 8.67 6.03 -9.11
C ILE A 16 9.50 7.14 -8.47
N ALA A 17 10.76 6.87 -8.12
CA ALA A 17 11.66 7.87 -7.55
C ALA A 17 11.86 9.08 -8.48
N ALA A 18 12.04 8.83 -9.79
CA ALA A 18 12.14 9.88 -10.80
C ALA A 18 10.86 10.73 -10.89
N ALA A 19 9.68 10.12 -10.80
CA ALA A 19 8.42 10.85 -10.79
C ALA A 19 8.31 11.80 -9.59
N TYR A 20 8.68 11.36 -8.38
CA TYR A 20 8.72 12.23 -7.20
C TYR A 20 9.77 13.34 -7.33
N ALA A 21 10.96 13.03 -7.85
CA ALA A 21 12.02 14.02 -8.05
C ALA A 21 11.62 15.10 -9.07
N CYS A 22 10.95 14.71 -10.16
CA CYS A 22 10.37 15.64 -11.13
C CYS A 22 9.26 16.49 -10.49
N ALA A 23 8.37 15.89 -9.69
CA ALA A 23 7.30 16.61 -9.01
C ALA A 23 7.81 17.62 -7.96
N ALA A 24 8.97 17.36 -7.36
CA ALA A 24 9.62 18.26 -6.42
C ALA A 24 10.48 19.34 -7.10
N GLY A 25 10.52 19.39 -8.44
CA GLY A 25 11.30 20.40 -9.17
C GLY A 25 12.81 20.29 -8.96
N GLY A 26 13.31 19.10 -8.64
CA GLY A 26 14.73 18.86 -8.36
C GLY A 26 15.13 18.95 -6.88
N ASP A 27 14.19 19.25 -5.97
CA ASP A 27 14.43 19.07 -4.53
C ASP A 27 14.28 17.58 -4.15
N THR A 28 15.40 16.87 -4.18
CA THR A 28 15.47 15.45 -3.85
C THR A 28 15.05 15.15 -2.42
N TRP A 29 15.26 16.09 -1.48
CA TRP A 29 14.85 15.90 -0.09
C TRP A 29 13.33 16.00 0.04
N ALA A 30 12.71 17.02 -0.56
CA ALA A 30 11.26 17.15 -0.60
C ALA A 30 10.59 15.97 -1.32
N ALA A 31 11.20 15.47 -2.40
CA ALA A 31 10.75 14.27 -3.11
C ALA A 31 10.75 13.04 -2.20
N LEU A 32 11.84 12.82 -1.46
CA LEU A 32 11.96 11.69 -0.53
C LEU A 32 10.95 11.79 0.62
N VAL A 33 10.81 12.98 1.22
CA VAL A 33 9.83 13.22 2.30
C VAL A 33 8.41 12.95 1.80
N ARG A 34 8.08 13.34 0.56
CA ARG A 34 6.77 13.07 -0.06
C ARG A 34 6.57 11.56 -0.28
N ALA A 35 7.52 10.88 -0.90
CA ALA A 35 7.43 9.45 -1.18
C ALA A 35 7.26 8.62 0.12
N VAL A 36 8.00 8.97 1.18
CA VAL A 36 7.85 8.31 2.49
C VAL A 36 6.50 8.63 3.11
N SER A 37 6.00 9.87 3.00
CA SER A 37 4.69 10.25 3.54
C SER A 37 3.56 9.48 2.85
N ASP A 38 3.63 9.33 1.52
CA ASP A 38 2.64 8.58 0.75
C ASP A 38 2.69 7.09 1.09
N ALA A 39 3.89 6.50 1.23
CA ALA A 39 4.04 5.11 1.68
C ALA A 39 3.48 4.87 3.10
N LEU A 40 3.68 5.82 4.02
CA LEU A 40 3.09 5.74 5.36
C LEU A 40 1.57 5.91 5.34
N ALA A 41 1.04 6.76 4.45
CA ALA A 41 -0.41 6.91 4.26
C ALA A 41 -1.03 5.62 3.69
N ASP A 42 -0.36 4.99 2.72
CA ASP A 42 -0.76 3.70 2.16
C ASP A 42 -0.74 2.59 3.20
N LEU A 43 0.31 2.55 4.05
CA LEU A 43 0.38 1.63 5.18
C LEU A 43 -0.76 1.87 6.17
N ALA A 44 -1.00 3.12 6.56
CA ALA A 44 -2.10 3.47 7.46
C ALA A 44 -3.47 3.12 6.86
N GLU A 45 -3.67 3.29 5.55
CA GLU A 45 -4.92 2.89 4.90
C GLU A 45 -5.07 1.36 4.81
N ALA A 46 -3.98 0.65 4.53
CA ALA A 46 -3.95 -0.81 4.56
C ALA A 46 -4.25 -1.34 5.97
N GLU A 47 -3.66 -0.76 7.01
CA GLU A 47 -3.95 -1.07 8.42
C GLU A 47 -5.40 -0.76 8.78
N ARG A 48 -5.93 0.41 8.38
CA ARG A 48 -7.35 0.75 8.59
C ARG A 48 -8.28 -0.24 7.88
N ARG A 49 -7.90 -0.76 6.72
CA ARG A 49 -8.66 -1.77 5.97
C ARG A 49 -8.61 -3.13 6.66
N SER A 50 -7.44 -3.51 7.19
CA SER A 50 -7.26 -4.75 7.96
C SER A 50 -8.01 -4.70 9.29
N LEU A 51 -7.89 -3.62 10.07
CA LEU A 51 -8.64 -3.44 11.33
C LEU A 51 -10.16 -3.42 11.12
N ARG A 52 -10.64 -2.85 10.00
CA ARG A 52 -12.05 -2.92 9.61
C ARG A 52 -12.48 -4.34 9.22
N ARG A 53 -11.61 -5.11 8.55
CA ARG A 53 -11.88 -6.51 8.20
C ARG A 53 -11.85 -7.44 9.41
N ASP A 54 -10.92 -7.25 10.33
CA ASP A 54 -10.82 -8.03 11.57
C ASP A 54 -11.99 -7.74 12.51
N ARG A 55 -12.48 -6.49 12.56
CA ARG A 55 -13.72 -6.13 13.27
C ARG A 55 -14.95 -6.85 12.72
N LEU A 56 -15.00 -7.12 11.41
CA LEU A 56 -16.09 -7.88 10.78
C LEU A 56 -15.93 -9.39 11.01
N ILE A 57 -14.69 -9.90 11.06
CA ILE A 57 -14.40 -11.30 11.38
C ILE A 57 -14.76 -11.61 12.85
N SER A 58 -14.40 -10.75 13.80
CA SER A 58 -14.72 -10.94 15.24
C SER A 58 -16.20 -10.76 15.61
N ARG A 59 -17.04 -10.18 14.74
CA ARG A 59 -18.49 -10.03 14.99
C ARG A 59 -19.37 -10.98 14.17
N GLY A 60 -18.88 -11.52 13.06
CA GLY A 60 -19.68 -12.31 12.10
C GLY A 60 -19.37 -13.79 12.02
N TYR A 61 -18.20 -14.26 12.44
CA TYR A 61 -17.79 -15.67 12.23
C TYR A 61 -18.29 -16.66 13.30
N VAL A 62 -19.30 -16.29 14.10
CA VAL A 62 -19.97 -17.18 15.09
C VAL A 62 -21.35 -17.64 14.58
N ARG A 63 -21.55 -17.71 13.26
CA ARG A 63 -22.69 -18.44 12.66
C ARG A 63 -22.24 -19.35 11.52
N ALA A 64 -21.35 -20.26 11.87
CA ALA A 64 -21.32 -21.58 11.23
C ALA A 64 -21.00 -22.60 12.31
N ARG A 65 -21.97 -22.86 13.20
CA ARG A 65 -22.05 -24.16 13.87
C ARG A 65 -22.71 -25.11 12.87
N PRO A 66 -22.01 -26.03 12.19
CA PRO A 66 -22.67 -27.28 11.85
C PRO A 66 -23.05 -27.90 13.19
N ILE A 67 -24.35 -27.98 13.39
CA ILE A 67 -24.98 -28.70 14.49
C ILE A 67 -24.36 -30.09 14.46
N ASP A 68 -23.77 -30.47 15.59
CA ASP A 68 -23.39 -31.84 15.91
C ASP A 68 -24.61 -32.73 15.64
N ARG A 69 -24.61 -33.43 14.49
CA ARG A 69 -25.54 -34.52 14.26
C ARG A 69 -24.88 -35.71 14.91
N GLY A 70 -25.13 -35.83 16.22
CA GLY A 70 -24.74 -36.97 17.02
C GLY A 70 -25.19 -38.27 16.36
N ASP A 71 -24.33 -39.25 16.54
CA ASP A 71 -24.53 -40.65 16.22
C ASP A 71 -25.82 -41.17 16.90
N ALA A 72 -26.62 -41.90 16.13
CA ALA A 72 -27.54 -42.94 16.60
C ALA A 72 -27.70 -43.99 15.48
#